data_AF-R6TQ03-F1
#
_entry.id   AF-R6TQ03-F1
#
_cell.length_a   1.000
_cell.length_b   1.000
_cell.length_c   1.000
_cell.angle_alpha   90.00
_cell.angle_beta   90.00
_cell.angle_gamma   90.00
#
_symmetry.space_group_name_H-M   'P 1'
#
loop_
_entity.id
_entity.type
_entity.pdbx_description
1 polymer ?
#
loop_
_entity_poly.entity_id
_entity_poly.type
_entity_poly.pdbx_seq_one_letter_code
_entity_poly.pdbx_strand_id
1 'polypeptide(L)'
;MNTLHRASALLALVCLLFLLSACGAAAPPSELGSDDPAVPEPQKETLETLLGENYRTYIIDTITMQMENRMDKTPDVVFYPIADNTPLTDYVVIDENTPFSQDEEGNITLTFEAGAVTDTENGAQSFRIPLP
;
A
#
# COMPACT_ATOMS: atom_id res chain seq x y z
N MET A 1 -48.95 19.37 2.24
CA MET A 1 -49.01 17.93 2.58
C MET A 1 -47.61 17.28 2.62
N ASN A 2 -46.54 18.03 2.98
CA ASN A 2 -45.16 17.53 2.88
C ASN A 2 -44.43 17.40 4.23
N THR A 3 -45.05 17.86 5.32
CA THR A 3 -44.52 17.75 6.69
C THR A 3 -44.97 16.46 7.39
N LEU A 4 -46.13 15.91 7.00
CA LEU A 4 -46.67 14.69 7.60
C LEU A 4 -45.90 13.42 7.17
N HIS A 5 -45.38 13.37 5.95
CA HIS A 5 -44.60 12.23 5.44
C HIS A 5 -43.17 12.17 6.02
N ARG A 6 -42.56 13.31 6.37
CA ARG A 6 -41.23 13.35 6.98
C ARG A 6 -41.21 12.82 8.42
N ALA A 7 -42.27 13.07 9.19
CA ALA A 7 -42.42 12.52 10.54
C ALA A 7 -42.64 10.99 10.54
N SER A 8 -43.32 10.46 9.52
CA SER A 8 -43.63 9.03 9.42
C SER A 8 -42.43 8.17 9.04
N ALA A 9 -41.48 8.71 8.26
CA ALA A 9 -40.25 8.01 7.88
C ALA A 9 -39.24 7.89 9.04
N LEU A 10 -39.14 8.91 9.89
CA LEU A 10 -38.27 8.90 11.07
C LEU A 10 -38.75 7.90 12.14
N LEU A 11 -40.07 7.73 12.30
CA LEU A 11 -40.65 6.80 13.27
C LEU A 11 -40.41 5.33 12.87
N ALA A 12 -40.40 5.01 11.57
CA ALA A 12 -40.13 3.67 11.08
C ALA A 12 -38.66 3.23 11.28
N LEU A 13 -37.71 4.17 11.21
CA LEU A 13 -36.27 3.88 11.38
C LEU A 13 -35.91 3.57 12.84
N VAL A 14 -36.55 4.23 13.80
CA VAL A 14 -36.29 4.01 15.24
C VAL A 14 -36.81 2.64 15.73
N CYS A 15 -37.89 2.12 15.15
CA CYS A 15 -38.41 0.79 15.49
C CYS A 15 -37.50 -0.36 15.02
N LEU A 16 -36.71 -0.19 13.96
CA LEU A 16 -35.79 -1.23 13.46
C LEU A 16 -34.55 -1.40 14.35
N LEU A 17 -34.11 -0.35 15.05
CA LEU A 17 -32.88 -0.37 15.86
C LEU A 17 -33.06 -1.09 17.21
N PHE A 18 -34.29 -1.32 17.66
CA PHE A 18 -34.58 -1.99 18.94
C PHE A 18 -34.64 -3.52 18.87
N LEU A 19 -34.48 -4.14 17.69
CA LEU A 19 -34.59 -5.59 17.52
C LEU A 19 -33.24 -6.34 17.50
N LEU A 20 -32.09 -5.66 17.65
CA LEU A 20 -30.78 -6.27 17.36
C LEU A 20 -29.86 -6.62 18.54
N SER A 21 -30.30 -6.61 19.80
CA SER A 21 -29.39 -7.09 20.85
C SER A 21 -30.10 -7.70 22.06
N ALA A 22 -30.95 -8.69 21.79
CA ALA A 22 -31.37 -9.66 22.81
C ALA A 22 -30.35 -10.82 22.86
N CYS A 23 -29.67 -10.91 24.00
CA CYS A 23 -29.30 -12.14 24.71
C CYS A 23 -28.46 -13.19 23.98
N GLY A 24 -27.16 -13.24 24.31
CA GLY A 24 -26.33 -14.43 24.16
C GLY A 24 -25.52 -14.64 25.44
N ALA A 25 -26.10 -15.33 26.43
CA ALA A 25 -25.38 -15.81 27.61
C ALA A 25 -25.56 -17.31 27.74
N ALA A 26 -24.47 -18.08 27.61
CA ALA A 26 -24.22 -19.34 28.30
C ALA A 26 -22.81 -19.88 27.97
N ALA A 27 -22.10 -20.32 29.00
CA ALA A 27 -20.93 -21.21 28.95
C ALA A 27 -21.10 -22.25 30.09
N PRO A 28 -20.34 -23.37 30.21
CA PRO A 28 -19.52 -24.18 29.29
C PRO A 28 -19.97 -25.70 29.41
N PRO A 29 -19.16 -26.78 29.25
CA PRO A 29 -17.87 -27.02 28.57
C PRO A 29 -17.93 -28.18 27.53
N SER A 30 -16.93 -28.32 26.67
CA SER A 30 -16.59 -29.60 26.04
C SER A 30 -15.09 -29.64 25.75
N GLU A 31 -14.38 -30.46 26.53
CA GLU A 31 -13.10 -31.04 26.15
C GLU A 31 -13.32 -31.95 24.95
N LEU A 32 -12.64 -31.70 23.82
CA LEU A 32 -12.32 -32.72 22.81
C LEU A 32 -11.38 -32.10 21.76
N GLY A 33 -10.11 -32.54 21.80
CA GLY A 33 -9.19 -32.62 20.66
C GLY A 33 -8.95 -31.35 19.85
N SER A 34 -7.97 -30.55 20.26
CA SER A 34 -7.38 -29.51 19.41
C SER A 34 -6.45 -30.14 18.36
N ASP A 35 -7.04 -30.72 17.33
CA ASP A 35 -6.44 -30.75 15.98
C ASP A 35 -7.09 -29.58 15.22
N ASP A 36 -6.69 -28.36 15.57
CA ASP A 36 -7.05 -27.17 14.81
C ASP A 36 -6.21 -27.21 13.52
N PRO A 37 -6.81 -27.28 12.32
CA PRO A 37 -6.04 -27.12 11.10
C PRO A 37 -5.51 -25.69 11.12
N ALA A 38 -4.20 -25.54 11.33
CA ALA A 38 -3.53 -24.25 11.33
C ALA A 38 -4.06 -23.41 10.16
N VAL A 39 -4.81 -22.35 10.47
CA VAL A 39 -5.25 -21.37 9.49
C VAL A 39 -3.98 -20.87 8.81
N PRO A 40 -3.81 -21.05 7.49
CA PRO A 40 -2.60 -20.58 6.82
C PRO A 40 -2.51 -19.06 7.03
N GLU A 41 -1.45 -18.63 7.71
CA GLU A 41 -1.09 -17.21 7.81
C GLU A 41 -1.05 -16.64 6.38
N PRO A 42 -1.70 -15.49 6.12
CA PRO A 42 -1.62 -14.87 4.80
C PRO A 42 -0.14 -14.64 4.47
N GLN A 43 0.33 -15.24 3.38
CA GLN A 43 1.70 -15.04 2.92
C GLN A 43 1.89 -13.54 2.69
N LYS A 44 2.81 -12.93 3.45
CA LYS A 44 3.17 -11.53 3.24
C LYS A 44 3.83 -11.42 1.87
N GLU A 45 3.21 -10.66 0.98
CA GLU A 45 3.80 -10.39 -0.34
C GLU A 45 5.14 -9.66 -0.17
N THR A 46 6.12 -10.09 -0.96
CA THR A 46 7.45 -9.50 -1.05
C THR A 46 7.69 -8.96 -2.46
N LEU A 47 8.64 -8.04 -2.62
CA LEU A 47 9.04 -7.54 -3.94
C LEU A 47 9.41 -8.68 -4.90
N GLU A 48 10.09 -9.71 -4.40
CA GLU A 48 10.46 -10.89 -5.20
C GLU A 48 9.22 -11.71 -5.63
N THR A 49 8.23 -11.92 -4.75
CA THR A 49 7.00 -12.64 -5.13
C THR A 49 6.16 -11.86 -6.14
N LEU A 50 6.25 -10.52 -6.13
CA LEU A 50 5.44 -9.65 -6.98
C LEU A 50 6.10 -9.37 -8.33
N LEU A 51 7.43 -9.23 -8.36
CA LEU A 51 8.19 -8.79 -9.53
C LEU A 51 9.13 -9.88 -10.08
N GLY A 52 9.24 -11.02 -9.40
CA GLY A 52 10.12 -12.14 -9.73
C GLY A 52 11.54 -12.00 -9.17
N GLU A 53 12.37 -13.01 -9.41
CA GLU A 53 13.74 -13.13 -8.89
C GLU A 53 14.63 -11.91 -9.25
N ASN A 54 14.37 -11.27 -10.40
CA ASN A 54 15.12 -10.11 -10.90
C ASN A 54 14.54 -8.76 -10.45
N TYR A 55 13.71 -8.73 -9.40
CA TYR A 55 13.01 -7.53 -8.94
C TYR A 55 13.94 -6.33 -8.73
N ARG A 56 15.16 -6.54 -8.21
CA ARG A 56 16.12 -5.46 -7.95
C ARG A 56 16.47 -4.71 -9.24
N THR A 57 16.91 -5.44 -10.27
CA THR A 57 17.25 -4.86 -11.56
C THR A 57 16.03 -4.18 -12.18
N TYR A 58 14.87 -4.84 -12.13
CA TYR A 58 13.64 -4.28 -12.69
C TYR A 58 13.23 -2.95 -12.02
N ILE A 59 13.30 -2.87 -10.68
CA ILE A 59 13.02 -1.65 -9.92
C ILE A 59 14.05 -0.56 -10.28
N ILE A 60 15.34 -0.89 -10.26
CA ILE A 60 16.42 0.06 -10.57
C ILE A 60 16.21 0.67 -11.96
N ASP A 61 16.03 -0.16 -12.98
CA ASP A 61 15.85 0.29 -14.37
C ASP A 61 14.59 1.14 -14.50
N THR A 62 13.49 0.72 -13.87
CA THR A 62 12.21 1.44 -13.91
C THR A 62 12.31 2.81 -13.25
N ILE A 63 12.98 2.91 -12.09
CA ILE A 63 13.13 4.17 -11.36
C ILE A 63 14.08 5.10 -12.10
N THR A 64 15.24 4.62 -12.56
CA THR A 64 16.20 5.41 -13.34
C THR A 64 15.52 5.99 -14.58
N MET A 65 14.78 5.17 -15.33
CA MET A 65 14.01 5.63 -16.50
C MET A 65 12.95 6.68 -16.12
N GLN A 66 12.30 6.54 -14.97
CA GLN A 66 11.36 7.57 -14.49
C GLN A 66 12.06 8.87 -14.10
N MET A 67 13.23 8.81 -13.46
CA MET A 67 14.01 10.00 -13.11
C MET A 67 14.46 10.76 -14.36
N GLU A 68 14.99 10.05 -15.37
CA GLU A 68 15.34 10.63 -16.68
C GLU A 68 14.13 11.32 -17.31
N ASN A 69 13.01 10.62 -17.42
CA ASN A 69 11.78 11.17 -18.00
C ASN A 69 11.24 12.38 -17.22
N ARG A 70 11.42 12.42 -15.90
CA ARG A 70 10.99 13.55 -15.06
C ARG A 70 11.93 14.74 -15.24
N MET A 71 13.24 14.53 -15.30
CA MET A 71 14.22 15.58 -15.56
C MET A 71 14.05 16.18 -16.97
N ASP A 72 13.76 15.36 -17.97
CA ASP A 72 13.48 15.83 -19.34
C ASP A 72 12.24 16.74 -19.40
N LYS A 73 11.22 16.45 -18.57
CA LYS A 73 9.95 17.20 -18.55
C LYS A 73 9.97 18.38 -17.58
N THR A 74 10.68 18.24 -16.47
CA THR A 74 10.75 19.21 -15.36
C THR A 74 12.22 19.33 -14.93
N PRO A 75 13.02 20.14 -15.65
CA PRO A 75 14.47 20.20 -15.44
C PRO A 75 14.87 20.88 -14.12
N ASP A 76 13.96 21.58 -13.45
CA ASP A 76 14.21 22.24 -12.15
C ASP A 76 14.38 21.23 -11.01
N VAL A 77 13.94 19.99 -11.18
CA VAL A 77 14.14 18.90 -10.21
C VAL A 77 15.26 18.00 -10.73
N VAL A 78 16.44 18.12 -10.12
CA VAL A 78 17.62 17.34 -10.49
C VAL A 78 17.70 16.08 -9.63
N PHE A 79 17.73 14.91 -10.26
CA PHE A 79 17.98 13.64 -9.58
C PHE A 79 19.47 13.30 -9.63
N TYR A 80 20.07 13.04 -8.47
CA TYR A 80 21.50 12.79 -8.34
C TYR A 80 22.00 11.62 -9.18
N PRO A 81 21.35 10.43 -9.22
CA PRO A 81 21.82 9.32 -10.05
C PRO A 81 21.98 9.69 -11.54
N ILE A 82 21.10 10.54 -12.05
CA ILE A 82 21.10 10.97 -13.45
C ILE A 82 22.15 12.06 -13.68
N ALA A 83 22.19 13.07 -12.79
CA ALA A 83 23.13 14.19 -12.91
C ALA A 83 24.59 13.76 -12.76
N ASP A 84 24.85 12.83 -11.85
CA ASP A 84 26.18 12.32 -11.54
C ASP A 84 26.57 11.14 -12.45
N ASN A 85 25.62 10.60 -13.23
CA ASN A 85 25.78 9.41 -14.07
C ASN A 85 26.33 8.22 -13.26
N THR A 86 25.66 7.95 -12.13
CA THR A 86 26.00 6.93 -11.13
C THR A 86 24.80 6.00 -10.92
N PRO A 87 25.03 4.74 -10.49
CA PRO A 87 23.94 3.83 -10.25
C PRO A 87 23.06 4.30 -9.09
N LEU A 88 21.74 4.07 -9.18
CA LEU A 88 20.77 4.41 -8.12
C LEU A 88 21.17 3.81 -6.76
N THR A 89 21.84 2.66 -6.76
CA THR A 89 22.30 1.95 -5.56
C THR A 89 23.35 2.70 -4.74
N ASP A 90 23.97 3.75 -5.30
CA ASP A 90 24.88 4.61 -4.54
C ASP A 90 24.10 5.56 -3.59
N TYR A 91 22.80 5.72 -3.81
CA TYR A 91 21.94 6.64 -3.07
C TYR A 91 20.91 5.93 -2.19
N VAL A 92 20.40 4.78 -2.63
CA VAL A 92 19.36 4.02 -1.93
C VAL A 92 19.62 2.52 -1.97
N VAL A 93 19.30 1.84 -0.87
CA VAL A 93 19.40 0.38 -0.78
C VAL A 93 18.07 -0.26 -1.22
N ILE A 94 18.14 -1.20 -2.15
CA ILE A 94 16.99 -1.97 -2.65
C ILE A 94 17.23 -3.47 -2.38
N ASP A 95 16.49 -4.01 -1.42
CA ASP A 95 16.59 -5.40 -0.96
C ASP A 95 15.23 -5.96 -0.48
N GLU A 96 15.25 -7.15 0.11
CA GLU A 96 14.03 -7.85 0.57
C GLU A 96 13.27 -7.11 1.69
N ASN A 97 13.91 -6.17 2.36
CA ASN A 97 13.35 -5.36 3.44
C ASN A 97 12.92 -3.97 2.95
N THR A 98 13.12 -3.64 1.68
CA THR A 98 12.71 -2.34 1.13
C THR A 98 11.21 -2.16 1.31
N PRO A 99 10.78 -1.09 2.02
CA PRO A 99 9.37 -0.83 2.25
C PRO A 99 8.68 -0.45 0.94
N PHE A 100 7.46 -0.96 0.75
CA PHE A 100 6.63 -0.62 -0.39
C PHE A 100 5.15 -0.62 0.01
N SER A 101 4.34 0.05 -0.81
CA SER A 101 2.88 -0.08 -0.80
C SER A 101 2.40 -0.56 -2.17
N GLN A 102 1.20 -1.15 -2.23
CA GLN A 102 0.51 -1.43 -3.49
C GLN A 102 -0.68 -0.48 -3.67
N ASP A 103 -0.92 -0.08 -4.92
CA ASP A 103 -2.15 0.59 -5.31
C ASP A 103 -3.29 -0.40 -5.61
N GLU A 104 -4.49 0.11 -5.91
CA GLU A 104 -5.68 -0.71 -6.21
C GLU A 104 -5.50 -1.62 -7.44
N GLU A 105 -4.56 -1.26 -8.32
CA GLU A 105 -4.22 -2.02 -9.52
C GLU A 105 -3.07 -3.03 -9.25
N GLY A 106 -2.58 -3.11 -8.01
CA GLY A 106 -1.50 -3.99 -7.57
C GLY A 106 -0.08 -3.46 -7.86
N ASN A 107 0.05 -2.26 -8.42
CA ASN A 107 1.36 -1.71 -8.74
C ASN A 107 2.04 -1.23 -7.47
N ILE A 108 3.35 -1.38 -7.46
CA ILE A 108 4.16 -1.13 -6.28
C ILE A 108 4.56 0.34 -6.27
N THR A 109 4.50 0.99 -5.11
CA THR A 109 5.08 2.32 -4.90
C THR A 109 6.24 2.20 -3.93
N LEU A 110 7.41 2.65 -4.37
CA LEU A 110 8.57 2.89 -3.52
C LEU A 110 8.67 4.38 -3.23
N THR A 111 8.87 4.72 -1.97
CA THR A 111 9.10 6.11 -1.53
C THR A 111 10.49 6.22 -0.94
N PHE A 112 11.26 7.15 -1.48
CA PHE A 112 12.57 7.52 -0.96
C PHE A 112 12.44 8.81 -0.15
N GLU A 113 13.13 8.84 0.99
CA GLU A 113 13.14 9.99 1.89
C GLU A 113 13.65 11.26 1.20
N ALA A 114 13.25 12.43 1.72
CA ALA A 114 13.74 13.71 1.22
C ALA A 114 15.28 13.79 1.32
N GLY A 115 15.95 14.25 0.27
CA GLY A 115 17.42 14.29 0.22
C GLY A 115 18.08 12.99 -0.25
N ALA A 116 17.33 11.89 -0.43
CA ALA A 116 17.93 10.61 -0.81
C ALA A 116 18.42 10.62 -2.28
N VAL A 117 17.58 11.09 -3.19
CA VAL A 117 17.83 11.01 -4.65
C VAL A 117 17.73 12.36 -5.37
N THR A 118 17.34 13.41 -4.65
CA THR A 118 17.23 14.81 -5.10
C THR A 118 17.30 15.70 -3.86
N ASP A 119 17.39 17.02 -4.05
CA ASP A 119 17.48 17.98 -2.96
C ASP A 119 16.32 17.86 -1.96
N THR A 120 16.62 18.03 -0.67
CA THR A 120 15.64 17.91 0.42
C THR A 120 14.42 18.83 0.24
N GLU A 121 14.59 19.97 -0.42
CA GLU A 121 13.51 20.93 -0.73
C GLU A 121 12.43 20.33 -1.66
N ASN A 122 12.80 19.34 -2.47
CA ASN A 122 11.86 18.62 -3.35
C ASN A 122 11.04 17.56 -2.58
N GLY A 123 11.34 17.34 -1.30
CA GLY A 123 10.64 16.39 -0.44
C GLY A 123 10.91 14.93 -0.79
N ALA A 124 10.16 14.03 -0.15
CA ALA A 124 10.20 12.60 -0.43
C ALA A 124 9.75 12.31 -1.87
N GLN A 125 10.39 11.33 -2.50
CA GLN A 125 10.16 10.99 -3.90
C GLN A 125 9.51 9.61 -4.02
N SER A 126 8.35 9.56 -4.67
CA SER A 126 7.65 8.30 -4.93
C SER A 126 7.78 7.87 -6.39
N PHE A 127 7.97 6.57 -6.59
CA PHE A 127 8.10 5.92 -7.89
C PHE A 127 7.15 4.73 -7.96
N ARG A 128 6.35 4.68 -9.03
CA ARG A 128 5.41 3.59 -9.30
C ARG A 128 6.07 2.54 -10.16
N ILE A 129 6.13 1.30 -9.70
CA ILE A 129 6.70 0.16 -10.40
C ILE A 129 5.53 -0.70 -10.89
N PRO A 130 5.32 -0.79 -12.22
CA PRO A 130 4.31 -1.65 -12.78
C PRO A 130 4.55 -3.12 -12.41
N LEU A 131 3.49 -3.91 -12.27
CA LEU A 131 3.64 -5.37 -12.28
C LEU A 131 3.98 -5.85 -13.70
N PRO A 132 4.80 -6.91 -13.85
CA PRO A 132 5.21 -7.47 -15.15
C PRO A 132 4.08 -8.14 -15.94
#